data_AF-A0AA43FRL3-F1
#
_entry.id   AF-A0AA43FRL3-F1
#
_cell.length_a   1.000
_cell.length_b   1.000
_cell.length_c   1.000
_cell.angle_alpha   90.00
_cell.angle_beta   90.00
_cell.angle_gamma   90.00
#
_symmetry.space_group_name_H-M   'P 1'
#
loop_
_entity.id
_entity.type
_entity.pdbx_description
1 polymer ?
#
loop_
_entity_poly.entity_id
_entity_poly.type
_entity_poly.pdbx_seq_one_letter_code
_entity_poly.pdbx_strand_id
1 'polypeptide(L)'
;IMLAQRAARALSGLYLHGNEFDMEEAVEHAMTWTPRGWLPDGDLVRFEQHLYLRQPGYGTSYLTGKIQIEELMAERALQLGDDFTVGRFFDEFFDAGVIPVALTRWEMTGERGRPPG
;
A
#
# COMPACT_ATOMS: atom_id res chain seq x y z
N ILE A 1 9.35 8.53 -6.23
CA ILE A 1 9.18 9.84 -5.56
C ILE A 1 8.12 9.72 -4.47
N MET A 2 6.83 9.58 -4.81
CA MET A 2 5.75 9.46 -3.80
C MET A 2 5.74 8.13 -2.99
N LEU A 3 6.31 7.04 -3.53
CA LEU A 3 6.29 5.73 -2.86
C LEU A 3 7.12 5.70 -1.56
N ALA A 4 8.34 6.26 -1.58
CA ALA A 4 9.23 6.31 -0.42
C ALA A 4 8.62 7.14 0.73
N GLN A 5 8.00 8.27 0.40
CA GLN A 5 7.26 9.11 1.34
C GLN A 5 6.08 8.35 1.96
N ARG A 6 5.28 7.65 1.14
CA ARG A 6 4.18 6.80 1.64
C ARG A 6 4.69 5.67 2.54
N ALA A 7 5.80 5.04 2.17
CA ALA A 7 6.47 4.00 2.97
C ALA A 7 6.93 4.53 4.33
N ALA A 8 7.68 5.62 4.35
CA ALA A 8 8.19 6.22 5.58
C ALA A 8 7.06 6.57 6.56
N ARG A 9 5.98 7.19 6.07
CA ARG A 9 4.83 7.59 6.88
C ARG A 9 3.99 6.42 7.36
N ALA A 10 3.78 5.42 6.51
CA ALA A 10 3.04 4.21 6.86
C ALA A 10 3.77 3.40 7.95
N LEU A 11 5.10 3.26 7.83
CA LEU A 11 5.94 2.61 8.85
C LEU A 11 5.94 3.39 10.16
N SER A 12 6.11 4.72 10.13
CA SER A 12 5.98 5.57 11.32
C SER A 12 4.64 5.36 12.03
N GLY A 13 3.54 5.28 11.28
CA GLY A 13 2.22 5.03 11.85
C GLY A 13 2.08 3.64 12.48
N LEU A 14 2.72 2.62 11.92
CA LEU A 14 2.76 1.28 12.53
C LEU A 14 3.53 1.28 13.85
N TYR A 15 4.71 1.92 13.91
CA TYR A 15 5.47 2.04 15.15
C TYR A 15 4.72 2.82 16.22
N LEU A 16 4.00 3.89 15.83
CA LEU A 16 3.16 4.67 16.72
C LEU A 16 1.97 3.83 17.26
N HIS A 17 1.30 3.04 16.42
CA HIS A 17 0.26 2.09 16.84
C HIS A 17 0.81 0.98 17.75
N GLY A 18 2.05 0.56 17.51
CA GLY A 18 2.77 -0.44 18.31
C GLY A 18 3.26 0.08 19.66
N ASN A 19 3.13 1.39 19.94
CA ASN A 19 3.79 2.06 21.08
C ASN A 19 5.32 1.90 21.08
N GLU A 20 5.93 1.70 19.92
CA GLU A 20 7.39 1.67 19.75
C GLU A 20 7.96 3.08 19.60
N PHE A 21 7.17 4.00 19.03
CA PHE A 21 7.47 5.42 18.91
C PHE A 21 6.44 6.26 19.66
N ASP A 22 6.88 7.38 20.21
CA ASP A 22 6.01 8.53 20.46
C ASP A 22 5.74 9.35 19.18
N MET A 23 4.94 10.41 19.29
CA MET A 23 4.55 11.22 18.12
C MET A 23 5.76 11.88 17.45
N GLU A 24 6.71 12.41 18.21
CA GLU A 24 7.83 13.15 17.63
C GLU A 24 8.87 12.20 17.04
N GLU A 25 9.09 11.03 17.65
CA GLU A 25 9.89 9.95 17.06
C GLU A 25 9.30 9.48 15.71
N ALA A 26 7.97 9.34 15.64
CA ALA A 26 7.29 8.98 14.39
C ALA A 26 7.45 10.07 13.30
N VAL A 27 7.43 11.35 13.68
CA VAL A 27 7.65 12.49 12.78
C VAL A 27 9.09 12.52 12.27
N GLU A 28 10.06 12.42 13.18
CA GLU A 28 11.49 12.42 12.86
C GLU A 28 11.83 11.25 11.92
N HIS A 29 11.33 10.05 12.20
CA HIS A 29 11.49 8.89 11.34
C HIS A 29 10.95 9.17 9.93
N ALA A 30 9.71 9.67 9.80
CA ALA A 30 9.12 9.92 8.50
C ALA A 30 9.87 10.99 7.70
N MET A 31 10.37 12.04 8.37
CA MET A 31 11.16 13.11 7.74
C MET A 31 12.52 12.59 7.29
N THR A 32 13.23 11.84 8.14
CA THR A 32 14.55 11.27 7.85
C THR A 32 14.52 10.34 6.64
N TRP A 33 13.51 9.48 6.56
CA TRP A 33 13.37 8.49 5.50
C TRP A 33 12.64 9.00 4.26
N THR A 34 12.14 10.23 4.26
CA THR A 34 11.61 10.87 3.06
C THR A 34 12.74 11.61 2.32
N PRO A 35 13.12 11.18 1.10
CA PRO A 35 14.27 11.75 0.41
C PRO A 35 14.11 13.24 0.08
N ARG A 36 15.26 13.90 -0.15
CA ARG A 36 15.36 15.25 -0.75
C ARG A 36 14.68 16.38 0.05
N GLY A 37 14.39 16.16 1.33
CA GLY A 37 13.80 17.18 2.20
C GLY A 37 12.38 17.58 1.80
N TRP A 38 11.62 16.70 1.14
CA TRP A 38 10.24 16.98 0.72
C TRP A 38 9.25 17.10 1.88
N LEU A 39 9.69 16.78 3.08
CA LEU A 39 9.01 17.11 4.32
C LEU A 39 9.88 18.10 5.09
N PRO A 40 9.85 19.40 4.70
CA PRO A 40 10.66 20.41 5.37
C PRO A 40 10.13 20.74 6.77
N ASP A 41 8.87 20.44 7.05
CA ASP A 41 8.19 20.67 8.32
C ASP A 41 7.40 19.41 8.74
N GLY A 42 7.38 19.15 10.04
CA GLY A 42 6.73 18.02 10.68
C GLY A 42 5.22 18.17 10.83
N ASP A 43 4.64 19.36 10.68
CA ASP A 43 3.21 19.60 10.94
C ASP A 43 2.27 18.74 10.07
N LEU A 44 2.58 18.61 8.77
CA LEU A 44 1.84 17.71 7.89
C LEU A 44 1.96 16.26 8.35
N VAL A 45 3.14 15.85 8.80
CA VAL A 45 3.39 14.48 9.28
C VAL A 45 2.61 14.22 10.56
N ARG A 46 2.64 15.14 11.55
CA ARG A 46 1.84 15.05 12.78
C ARG A 46 0.36 14.90 12.48
N PHE A 47 -0.17 15.73 11.58
CA PHE A 47 -1.56 15.64 11.14
C PHE A 47 -1.89 14.26 10.57
N GLU A 48 -1.03 13.75 9.68
CA GLU A 48 -1.22 12.42 9.09
C GLU A 48 -1.10 11.29 10.13
N GLN A 49 -0.15 11.35 11.06
CA GLN A 49 -0.03 10.36 12.12
C GLN A 49 -1.26 10.35 13.03
N HIS A 50 -1.78 11.53 13.38
CA HIS A 50 -3.06 11.64 14.08
C HIS A 50 -4.24 11.07 13.27
N LEU A 51 -4.25 11.24 11.95
CA LEU A 51 -5.25 10.62 11.07
C LEU A 51 -5.12 9.09 11.12
N TYR A 52 -3.91 8.54 11.01
CA TYR A 52 -3.68 7.10 11.02
C TYR A 52 -4.03 6.47 12.37
N LEU A 53 -3.88 7.19 13.49
CA LEU A 53 -4.37 6.77 14.80
C LEU A 53 -5.90 6.66 14.86
N ARG A 54 -6.62 7.56 14.19
CA ARG A 54 -8.10 7.55 14.11
C ARG A 54 -8.64 6.58 13.06
N GLN A 55 -7.84 6.29 12.03
CA GLN A 55 -8.17 5.38 10.95
C GLN A 55 -7.04 4.35 10.77
N PRO A 56 -7.00 3.33 11.65
CA PRO A 56 -5.96 2.29 11.60
C PRO A 56 -5.91 1.64 10.22
N GLY A 57 -4.70 1.47 9.69
CA GLY A 57 -4.46 0.87 8.39
C GLY A 57 -4.59 1.81 7.18
N TYR A 58 -5.06 3.06 7.34
CA TYR A 58 -5.20 4.00 6.22
C TYR A 58 -3.86 4.24 5.51
N GLY A 59 -2.80 4.59 6.25
CA GLY A 59 -1.48 4.88 5.68
C GLY A 59 -0.86 3.67 4.96
N THR A 60 -0.97 2.48 5.57
CA THR A 60 -0.40 1.24 5.02
C THR A 60 -1.17 0.72 3.80
N SER A 61 -2.48 0.98 3.72
CA SER A 61 -3.34 0.52 2.63
C SER A 61 -2.85 0.90 1.23
N TYR A 62 -2.22 2.07 1.08
CA TYR A 62 -1.66 2.52 -0.19
C TYR A 62 -0.53 1.64 -0.71
N LEU A 63 0.25 1.04 0.20
CA LEU A 63 1.39 0.20 -0.14
C LEU A 63 0.94 -1.25 -0.28
N THR A 64 0.17 -1.75 0.69
CA THR A 64 -0.33 -3.13 0.66
C THR A 64 -1.25 -3.34 -0.54
N GLY A 65 -2.13 -2.39 -0.85
CA GLY A 65 -2.98 -2.45 -2.04
C GLY A 65 -2.18 -2.42 -3.34
N LYS A 66 -1.16 -1.56 -3.44
CA LYS A 66 -0.26 -1.54 -4.61
C LYS A 66 0.43 -2.89 -4.80
N ILE A 67 1.02 -3.44 -3.73
CA ILE A 67 1.72 -4.73 -3.78
C ILE A 67 0.77 -5.83 -4.24
N GLN A 68 -0.42 -5.92 -3.64
CA GLN A 68 -1.43 -6.92 -4.01
C GLN A 68 -1.84 -6.82 -5.49
N ILE A 69 -1.99 -5.60 -6.03
CA ILE A 69 -2.32 -5.39 -7.45
C ILE A 69 -1.14 -5.78 -8.35
N GLU A 70 0.09 -5.45 -7.98
CA GLU A 70 1.29 -5.82 -8.73
C GLU A 70 1.51 -7.35 -8.74
N GLU A 71 1.31 -8.01 -7.60
CA GLU A 71 1.36 -9.48 -7.49
C GLU A 71 0.28 -10.14 -8.35
N LEU A 72 -0.96 -9.64 -8.29
CA LEU A 72 -2.06 -10.12 -9.13
C LEU A 72 -1.78 -9.91 -10.62
N MET A 73 -1.21 -8.77 -11.00
CA MET A 73 -0.83 -8.50 -12.39
C MET A 73 0.24 -9.47 -12.89
N ALA A 74 1.26 -9.73 -12.06
CA ALA A 74 2.31 -10.70 -12.38
C ALA A 74 1.74 -12.12 -12.53
N GLU A 75 0.83 -12.53 -11.64
CA GLU A 75 0.13 -13.81 -11.72
C GLU A 75 -0.70 -13.93 -13.01
N ARG A 76 -1.49 -12.91 -13.34
CA ARG A 76 -2.30 -12.88 -14.57
C ARG A 76 -1.44 -12.90 -15.83
N ALA A 77 -0.30 -12.21 -15.81
CA ALA A 77 0.66 -12.26 -16.92
C ALA A 77 1.18 -13.68 -17.15
N LEU A 78 1.50 -14.42 -16.08
CA LEU A 78 1.92 -15.82 -16.16
C LEU A 78 0.79 -16.75 -16.64
N GLN A 79 -0.46 -16.53 -16.19
CA GLN A 79 -1.61 -17.34 -16.59
C GLN A 79 -2.00 -17.16 -18.06
N LEU A 80 -1.90 -15.94 -18.58
CA LEU A 80 -2.34 -15.59 -19.93
C LEU A 80 -1.22 -15.73 -20.98
N GLY A 81 0.05 -15.72 -20.58
CA GLY A 81 1.18 -15.83 -21.50
C GLY A 81 1.14 -14.74 -22.57
N ASP A 82 1.17 -15.14 -23.85
CA ASP A 82 1.16 -14.23 -24.99
C ASP A 82 -0.15 -13.43 -25.13
N ASP A 83 -1.24 -13.88 -24.50
CA ASP A 83 -2.54 -13.18 -24.49
C ASP A 83 -2.62 -12.07 -23.43
N PHE A 84 -1.56 -11.89 -22.63
CA PHE A 84 -1.51 -10.85 -21.61
C PHE A 84 -1.29 -9.46 -22.22
N THR A 85 -2.11 -8.49 -21.79
CA THR A 85 -1.79 -7.07 -21.94
C THR A 85 -2.15 -6.32 -20.66
N VAL A 86 -1.44 -5.23 -20.38
CA VAL A 86 -1.75 -4.35 -19.23
C VAL A 86 -3.15 -3.76 -19.35
N GLY A 87 -3.61 -3.43 -20.56
CA GLY A 87 -4.97 -2.94 -20.80
C GLY A 87 -6.03 -3.96 -20.38
N ARG A 88 -5.92 -5.17 -20.92
CA ARG A 88 -6.82 -6.29 -20.57
C ARG A 88 -6.83 -6.57 -19.06
N PHE A 89 -5.67 -6.52 -18.40
CA PHE A 89 -5.60 -6.68 -16.96
C PHE A 89 -6.46 -5.64 -16.22
N PHE A 90 -6.33 -4.36 -16.57
CA PHE A 90 -7.10 -3.31 -15.89
C PHE A 90 -8.58 -3.35 -16.24
N ASP A 91 -8.94 -3.73 -17.48
CA ASP A 91 -10.34 -3.94 -17.86
C ASP A 91 -10.98 -5.03 -16.97
N GLU A 92 -10.36 -6.22 -16.89
CA GLU A 92 -10.83 -7.32 -16.03
C GLU A 92 -10.85 -6.92 -14.54
N PHE A 93 -9.82 -6.22 -14.06
CA PHE A 93 -9.72 -5.77 -12.68
C PHE A 93 -10.84 -4.79 -12.28
N PHE A 94 -11.19 -3.85 -13.17
CA PHE A 94 -12.26 -2.88 -12.93
C PHE A 94 -13.65 -3.49 -13.12
N ASP A 95 -13.81 -4.45 -14.03
CA ASP A 95 -15.06 -5.20 -14.21
C ASP A 95 -15.44 -6.02 -12.95
N ALA A 96 -14.45 -6.50 -12.19
CA ALA A 96 -14.67 -7.15 -10.90
C ALA A 96 -15.22 -6.18 -9.81
N GLY A 97 -15.12 -4.87 -10.04
CA GLY A 97 -15.62 -3.83 -9.13
C GLY A 97 -14.68 -3.44 -8.00
N VAL A 98 -15.14 -2.51 -7.16
CA VAL A 98 -14.36 -2.00 -6.01
C VAL A 98 -14.58 -2.90 -4.79
N ILE A 99 -13.90 -4.04 -4.79
CA ILE A 99 -13.91 -5.04 -3.72
C ILE A 99 -12.48 -5.26 -3.18
N PRO A 100 -12.30 -5.93 -2.03
CA PRO A 100 -10.96 -6.30 -1.56
C PRO A 100 -10.16 -7.04 -2.64
N VAL A 101 -8.88 -6.67 -2.83
CA VAL A 101 -8.03 -7.23 -3.90
C VAL A 101 -7.92 -8.75 -3.81
N ALA A 102 -8.02 -9.34 -2.61
CA ALA A 102 -8.07 -10.79 -2.43
C ALA A 102 -9.28 -11.45 -3.13
N LEU A 103 -10.45 -10.78 -3.15
CA LEU A 103 -11.64 -11.25 -3.86
C LEU A 103 -11.51 -11.00 -5.36
N THR A 104 -10.98 -9.85 -5.78
CA THR A 104 -10.67 -9.58 -7.19
C THR A 104 -9.69 -10.61 -7.75
N ARG A 105 -8.64 -10.97 -7.00
CA ARG A 105 -7.70 -12.04 -7.35
C ARG A 105 -8.44 -13.35 -7.57
N TRP A 106 -9.27 -13.77 -6.61
CA TRP A 106 -10.04 -15.00 -6.73
C TRP A 106 -10.94 -15.01 -7.97
N GLU A 107 -11.64 -13.91 -8.25
CA GLU A 107 -12.51 -13.76 -9.43
C GLU A 107 -11.70 -13.86 -10.73
N MET A 108 -10.58 -13.15 -10.83
CA MET A 108 -9.78 -13.08 -12.05
C MET A 108 -9.00 -14.38 -12.30
N THR A 109 -8.47 -15.03 -11.25
CA THR A 109 -7.53 -16.16 -11.40
C THR A 109 -8.16 -17.51 -11.14
N GLY A 110 -9.33 -17.56 -10.49
CA GLY A 110 -9.99 -18.79 -10.06
C GLY A 110 -9.31 -19.50 -8.87
N GLU A 111 -8.18 -18.98 -8.39
CA GLU A 111 -7.42 -19.60 -7.30
C GLU A 111 -7.91 -19.12 -5.94
N ARG A 112 -8.37 -20.06 -5.10
CA ARG A 112 -8.68 -19.78 -3.69
C ARG A 112 -7.38 -19.70 -2.89
N GLY A 113 -6.87 -18.48 -2.72
CA GLY A 113 -5.85 -18.06 -1.75
C GLY A 113 -4.59 -18.94 -1.62
N ARG A 114 -3.45 -18.44 -2.07
CA ARG A 114 -2.15 -18.93 -1.58
C ARG A 114 -2.00 -18.50 -0.11
N PRO A 115 -1.69 -19.39 0.85
CA PRO A 115 -1.27 -18.92 2.17
C PRO A 115 0.06 -18.16 2.00
N PRO A 116 0.25 -17.00 2.64
CA PRO A 116 1.58 -16.41 2.70
C PRO A 116 2.51 -17.46 3.33
N GLY A 117 3.59 -17.79 2.63
CA GLY A 117 4.63 -18.70 3.10
C GLY A 117 5.45 -18.10 4.23
#